data_AF-A0A8C0CI86-F1
#
_entry.id   AF-A0A8C0CI86-F1
#
_cell.length_a   1.000
_cell.length_b   1.000
_cell.length_c   1.000
_cell.angle_alpha   90.00
_cell.angle_beta   90.00
_cell.angle_gamma   90.00
#
_symmetry.space_group_name_H-M   'P 1'
#
loop_
_entity.id
_entity.type
_entity.pdbx_description
1 polymer ?
#
loop_
_entity_poly.entity_id
_entity_poly.type
_entity_poly.pdbx_seq_one_letter_code
_entity_poly.pdbx_strand_id
1 'polypeptide(L)'
;MNSKRKMLLSILCLSSLVLLERYFRNSQVEELQLSNWFNSRKRPDVITATDCLAPIVWEGTFSRQVLEKHYRKKNLTLGLAVFAIGRFSDQYLELFLRSVDKYFMTGYRVVFYIMLDTLSRLPQLERGPLRQFRVFTVTEDSWPLMRMKSLGKHIVQDIQGEVDFLFSMTVTQILQNDVGVEVLGTSVAQLHAWWYFKNPGDFPYERRPKSAACIPFGQGDFYYDGAFVGGTRLEILNLVEEYLKSVIHDLKLGLNSTYEKYLNKYFFLRKPTKLLSPEYNWDAEFYPPPQVQYVKVAQQSKRRF
;
A
#
# COMPACT_ATOMS: atom_id res chain seq x y z
N MET A 1 -7.54 41.13 -24.89
CA MET A 1 -7.08 39.94 -24.14
C MET A 1 -8.11 38.82 -24.31
N ASN A 2 -7.73 37.70 -24.93
CA ASN A 2 -8.66 36.76 -25.58
C ASN A 2 -9.50 35.92 -24.58
N SER A 3 -10.79 35.75 -24.84
CA SER A 3 -11.79 35.10 -23.95
C SER A 3 -11.35 33.69 -23.49
N LYS A 4 -10.65 32.94 -24.36
CA LYS A 4 -10.06 31.62 -24.05
C LYS A 4 -9.02 31.66 -22.93
N ARG A 5 -8.25 32.75 -22.78
CA ARG A 5 -7.21 32.90 -21.74
C ARG A 5 -7.81 33.16 -20.37
N LYS A 6 -8.93 33.90 -20.29
CA LYS A 6 -9.70 34.10 -19.05
C LYS A 6 -10.37 32.81 -18.59
N MET A 7 -10.87 31.98 -19.51
CA MET A 7 -11.45 30.65 -19.20
C MET A 7 -10.40 29.66 -18.67
N LEU A 8 -9.21 29.62 -19.29
CA LEU A 8 -8.09 28.80 -18.81
C LEU A 8 -7.59 29.25 -17.42
N LEU A 9 -7.50 30.56 -17.17
CA LEU A 9 -7.13 31.11 -15.86
C LEU A 9 -8.19 30.85 -14.79
N SER A 10 -9.48 30.86 -15.13
CA SER A 10 -10.56 30.54 -14.19
C SER A 10 -10.66 29.05 -13.89
N ILE A 11 -10.40 28.17 -14.87
CA ILE A 11 -10.25 26.71 -14.66
C ILE A 11 -9.03 26.41 -13.78
N LEU A 12 -7.89 27.09 -14.00
CA LEU A 12 -6.70 26.96 -13.15
C LEU A 12 -6.95 27.47 -11.73
N CYS A 13 -7.63 28.61 -11.54
CA CYS A 13 -7.99 29.12 -10.21
C CYS A 13 -8.99 28.21 -9.47
N LEU A 14 -10.04 27.72 -10.14
CA LEU A 14 -10.98 26.76 -9.55
C LEU A 14 -10.31 25.43 -9.21
N SER A 15 -9.37 24.94 -10.04
CA SER A 15 -8.56 23.77 -9.71
C SER A 15 -7.66 24.01 -8.51
N SER A 16 -7.11 25.22 -8.34
CA SER A 16 -6.26 25.58 -7.20
C SER A 16 -7.05 25.73 -5.90
N LEU A 17 -8.29 26.24 -5.95
CA LEU A 17 -9.19 26.35 -4.79
C LEU A 17 -9.75 25.00 -4.38
N VAL A 18 -10.10 24.12 -5.34
CA VAL A 18 -10.46 22.73 -5.05
C VAL A 18 -9.25 21.97 -4.52
N LEU A 19 -8.04 22.19 -5.03
CA LEU A 19 -6.82 21.62 -4.44
C LEU A 19 -6.56 22.14 -3.03
N LEU A 20 -6.82 23.42 -2.75
CA LEU A 20 -6.70 24.00 -1.41
C LEU A 20 -7.77 23.44 -0.45
N GLU A 21 -9.05 23.39 -0.83
CA GLU A 21 -10.11 22.79 0.00
C GLU A 21 -9.90 21.27 0.19
N ARG A 22 -9.33 20.58 -0.81
CA ARG A 22 -8.89 19.18 -0.70
C ARG A 22 -7.67 19.00 0.20
N TYR A 23 -6.80 20.00 0.29
CA TYR A 23 -5.66 20.06 1.21
C TYR A 23 -6.09 20.39 2.65
N PHE A 24 -7.16 21.18 2.82
CA PHE A 24 -7.66 21.67 4.10
C PHE A 24 -8.70 20.79 4.80
N ARG A 25 -9.30 19.80 4.12
CA ARG A 25 -10.05 18.71 4.80
C ARG A 25 -9.08 17.69 5.42
N ASN A 26 -8.13 18.22 6.19
CA ASN A 26 -7.11 17.51 6.93
C ASN A 26 -7.63 17.30 8.35
N SER A 27 -8.33 16.18 8.59
CA SER A 27 -8.19 15.55 9.88
C SER A 27 -6.89 14.77 9.82
N GLN A 28 -5.74 15.41 10.10
CA GLN A 28 -4.53 14.64 10.42
C GLN A 28 -4.92 13.74 11.58
N VAL A 29 -5.08 12.45 11.32
CA VAL A 29 -5.40 11.48 12.36
C VAL A 29 -4.18 11.44 13.26
N GLU A 30 -4.23 12.20 14.36
CA GLU A 30 -3.10 12.33 15.29
C GLU A 30 -2.60 10.95 15.70
N GLU A 31 -1.35 10.64 15.36
CA GLU A 31 -0.72 9.37 15.69
C GLU A 31 -0.35 9.36 17.17
N LEU A 32 -0.52 8.21 17.83
CA LEU A 32 -0.13 8.06 19.23
C LEU A 32 1.40 8.05 19.32
N GLN A 33 1.96 8.71 20.34
CA GLN A 33 3.40 8.68 20.62
C GLN A 33 3.93 7.23 20.60
N LEU A 34 5.02 7.00 19.87
CA LEU A 34 5.54 5.67 19.56
C LEU A 34 5.77 4.80 20.81
N SER A 35 6.37 5.38 21.86
CA SER A 35 6.66 4.68 23.13
C SER A 35 5.43 4.16 23.87
N ASN A 36 4.23 4.68 23.59
CA ASN A 36 3.01 4.26 24.26
C ASN A 36 2.49 2.92 23.75
N TRP A 37 2.84 2.55 22.52
CA TRP A 37 2.34 1.33 21.90
C TRP A 37 3.44 0.42 21.35
N PHE A 38 4.66 0.93 21.13
CA PHE A 38 5.77 0.19 20.51
C PHE A 38 6.93 -0.04 21.47
N ASN A 39 7.45 -1.26 21.51
CA ASN A 39 8.58 -1.69 22.35
C ASN A 39 9.58 -2.53 21.56
N SER A 40 10.66 -1.90 21.09
CA SER A 40 11.75 -2.56 20.36
C SER A 40 12.48 -3.62 21.18
N ARG A 41 12.56 -3.49 22.51
CA ARG A 41 13.29 -4.42 23.38
C ARG A 41 12.68 -5.81 23.43
N LYS A 42 11.43 -5.97 22.96
CA LYS A 42 10.77 -7.28 22.87
C LYS A 42 11.29 -8.15 21.74
N ARG A 43 11.98 -7.56 20.76
CA ARG A 43 12.50 -8.24 19.58
C ARG A 43 13.97 -7.85 19.32
N PRO A 44 14.91 -8.21 20.22
CA PRO A 44 16.32 -7.89 20.05
C PRO A 44 17.00 -8.68 18.92
N ASP A 45 16.31 -9.68 18.37
CA ASP A 45 16.73 -10.57 17.29
C ASP A 45 16.60 -9.96 15.89
N VAL A 46 15.93 -8.82 15.75
CA VAL A 46 15.63 -8.17 14.47
C VAL A 46 15.80 -6.65 14.55
N ILE A 47 15.92 -6.01 13.39
CA ILE A 47 15.88 -4.55 13.29
C ILE A 47 14.42 -4.11 13.51
N THR A 48 14.19 -3.26 14.50
CA THR A 48 12.85 -2.77 14.89
C THR A 48 12.62 -1.30 14.59
N ALA A 49 13.65 -0.57 14.16
CA ALA A 49 13.56 0.83 13.78
C ALA A 49 14.52 1.13 12.63
N THR A 50 14.11 2.02 11.74
CA THR A 50 14.98 2.52 10.66
C THR A 50 15.90 3.63 11.18
N ASP A 51 16.89 4.01 10.38
CA ASP A 51 17.77 5.16 10.68
C ASP A 51 16.98 6.48 10.78
N CYS A 52 15.83 6.58 10.11
CA CYS A 52 14.90 7.71 10.21
C CYS A 52 13.85 7.55 11.33
N LEU A 53 14.08 6.65 12.29
CA LEU A 53 13.25 6.40 13.47
C LEU A 53 11.83 5.88 13.16
N ALA A 54 11.57 5.41 11.95
CA ALA A 54 10.31 4.74 11.64
C ALA A 54 10.29 3.33 12.27
N PRO A 55 9.23 2.93 12.99
CA PRO A 55 9.13 1.59 13.54
C PRO A 55 8.99 0.55 12.44
N ILE A 56 9.66 -0.59 12.64
CA ILE A 56 9.43 -1.82 11.89
C ILE A 56 8.53 -2.70 12.77
N VAL A 57 7.28 -2.90 12.33
CA VAL A 57 6.26 -3.62 13.09
C VAL A 57 6.51 -5.12 12.95
N TRP A 58 6.98 -5.72 14.03
CA TRP A 58 7.13 -7.17 14.19
C TRP A 58 6.15 -7.68 15.23
N GLU A 59 5.79 -8.96 15.15
CA GLU A 59 5.04 -9.62 16.22
C GLU A 59 5.78 -9.46 17.56
N GLY A 60 5.02 -9.10 18.60
CA GLY A 60 5.54 -8.82 19.94
C GLY A 60 6.06 -7.40 20.18
N THR A 61 6.25 -6.55 19.15
CA THR A 61 6.74 -5.17 19.35
C THR A 61 5.64 -4.15 19.61
N PHE A 62 4.36 -4.49 19.45
CA PHE A 62 3.26 -3.54 19.56
C PHE A 62 2.19 -3.97 20.57
N SER A 63 1.52 -3.00 21.18
CA SER A 63 0.32 -3.21 22.00
C SER A 63 -0.93 -2.82 21.22
N ARG A 64 -1.61 -3.84 20.66
CA ARG A 64 -2.85 -3.65 19.92
C ARG A 64 -3.94 -3.02 20.78
N GLN A 65 -4.06 -3.42 22.04
CA GLN A 65 -5.06 -2.88 22.97
C GLN A 65 -4.94 -1.36 23.16
N VAL A 66 -3.72 -0.83 23.27
CA VAL A 66 -3.48 0.61 23.40
C VAL A 66 -3.86 1.35 22.12
N LEU A 67 -3.45 0.82 20.96
CA LEU A 67 -3.80 1.40 19.67
C LEU A 67 -5.31 1.38 19.41
N GLU A 68 -5.99 0.28 19.75
CA GLU A 68 -7.44 0.17 19.61
C GLU A 68 -8.17 1.17 20.50
N LYS A 69 -7.73 1.36 21.74
CA LYS A 69 -8.30 2.37 22.64
C LYS A 69 -8.15 3.79 22.08
N HIS A 70 -7.05 4.08 21.38
CA HIS A 70 -6.80 5.37 20.72
C HIS A 70 -7.70 5.56 19.50
N TYR A 71 -7.69 4.61 18.56
CA TYR A 71 -8.36 4.75 17.27
C TYR A 71 -9.88 4.54 17.34
N ARG A 72 -10.39 3.75 18.29
CA ARG A 72 -11.84 3.56 18.46
C ARG A 72 -12.57 4.87 18.74
N LYS A 73 -11.91 5.85 19.38
CA LYS A 73 -12.48 7.19 19.63
C LYS A 73 -12.56 8.07 18.39
N LYS A 74 -11.86 7.71 17.31
CA LYS A 74 -11.72 8.53 16.09
C LYS A 74 -12.73 8.17 14.99
N ASN A 75 -13.55 7.15 15.20
CA ASN A 75 -14.57 6.69 14.23
C ASN A 75 -14.03 6.52 12.81
N LEU A 76 -12.86 5.87 12.69
CA LEU A 76 -12.16 5.74 11.42
C LEU A 76 -12.92 4.87 10.42
N THR A 77 -12.82 5.25 9.15
CA THR A 77 -13.18 4.40 8.01
C THR A 77 -11.91 4.09 7.21
N LEU A 78 -11.68 2.80 6.96
CA LEU A 78 -10.46 2.30 6.34
C LEU A 78 -10.76 1.75 4.95
N GLY A 79 -9.87 2.02 4.00
CA GLY A 79 -9.96 1.52 2.63
C GLY A 79 -8.97 0.40 2.35
N LEU A 80 -9.39 -0.61 1.59
CA LEU A 80 -8.49 -1.61 1.01
C LEU A 80 -8.77 -1.75 -0.49
N ALA A 81 -7.80 -1.37 -1.32
CA ALA A 81 -7.86 -1.53 -2.77
C ALA A 81 -7.18 -2.82 -3.24
N VAL A 82 -7.85 -3.57 -4.11
CA VAL A 82 -7.32 -4.80 -4.70
C VAL A 82 -7.63 -4.85 -6.19
N PHE A 83 -6.63 -5.27 -6.97
CA PHE A 83 -6.78 -5.55 -8.39
C PHE A 83 -6.87 -7.06 -8.62
N ALA A 84 -7.99 -7.50 -9.17
CA ALA A 84 -8.20 -8.85 -9.64
C ALA A 84 -8.43 -8.82 -11.16
N ILE A 85 -7.31 -8.78 -11.89
CA ILE A 85 -7.25 -8.68 -13.35
C ILE A 85 -6.50 -9.89 -13.91
N GLY A 86 -6.99 -10.43 -15.02
CA GLY A 86 -6.44 -11.54 -15.77
C GLY A 86 -7.11 -12.88 -15.45
N ARG A 87 -6.90 -13.87 -16.31
CA ARG A 87 -7.60 -15.17 -16.28
C ARG A 87 -7.47 -16.00 -15.00
N PHE A 88 -6.58 -15.61 -14.08
CA PHE A 88 -6.31 -16.36 -12.86
C PHE A 88 -6.65 -15.58 -11.58
N SER A 89 -7.12 -14.33 -11.69
CA SER A 89 -7.47 -13.52 -10.53
C SER A 89 -8.63 -14.12 -9.73
N ASP A 90 -9.62 -14.71 -10.41
CA ASP A 90 -10.81 -15.31 -9.79
C ASP A 90 -10.44 -16.45 -8.82
N GLN A 91 -9.37 -17.20 -9.10
CA GLN A 91 -8.89 -18.29 -8.24
C GLN A 91 -8.42 -17.81 -6.87
N TYR A 92 -7.93 -16.57 -6.79
CA TYR A 92 -7.43 -15.99 -5.55
C TYR A 92 -8.42 -15.01 -4.93
N LEU A 93 -9.29 -14.37 -5.73
CA LEU A 93 -10.17 -13.30 -5.27
C LEU A 93 -11.11 -13.76 -4.15
N GLU A 94 -11.69 -14.94 -4.26
CA GLU A 94 -12.58 -15.46 -3.22
C GLU A 94 -11.83 -15.71 -1.90
N LEU A 95 -10.67 -16.37 -1.97
CA LEU A 95 -9.84 -16.64 -0.79
C LEU A 95 -9.34 -15.33 -0.15
N PHE A 96 -8.91 -14.38 -0.98
CA PHE A 96 -8.51 -13.04 -0.57
C PHE A 96 -9.65 -12.36 0.19
N LEU A 97 -10.83 -12.22 -0.43
CA LEU A 97 -11.98 -11.52 0.15
C LEU A 97 -12.44 -12.16 1.47
N ARG A 98 -12.52 -13.50 1.53
CA ARG A 98 -12.83 -14.22 2.79
C ARG A 98 -11.79 -13.94 3.88
N SER A 99 -10.50 -13.90 3.52
CA SER A 99 -9.43 -13.66 4.50
C SER A 99 -9.42 -12.22 5.02
N VAL A 100 -9.62 -11.22 4.15
CA VAL A 100 -9.65 -9.80 4.56
C VAL A 100 -10.92 -9.46 5.32
N ASP A 101 -12.07 -10.06 4.97
CA ASP A 101 -13.31 -9.88 5.74
C ASP A 101 -13.11 -10.30 7.20
N LYS A 102 -12.47 -11.46 7.39
CA LYS A 102 -12.20 -12.09 8.69
C LYS A 102 -11.12 -11.39 9.52
N TYR A 103 -10.01 -10.99 8.90
CA TYR A 103 -8.79 -10.61 9.63
C TYR A 103 -8.33 -9.16 9.46
N PHE A 104 -8.80 -8.45 8.43
CA PHE A 104 -8.35 -7.09 8.19
C PHE A 104 -9.18 -6.11 9.02
N MET A 105 -8.55 -5.41 9.96
CA MET A 105 -9.14 -4.31 10.72
C MET A 105 -10.49 -4.69 11.37
N THR A 106 -10.54 -5.85 12.03
CA THR A 106 -11.73 -6.35 12.71
C THR A 106 -12.24 -5.36 13.74
N GLY A 107 -13.55 -5.08 13.71
CA GLY A 107 -14.19 -4.09 14.58
C GLY A 107 -14.13 -2.63 14.06
N TYR A 108 -13.57 -2.38 12.89
CA TYR A 108 -13.55 -1.07 12.22
C TYR A 108 -14.40 -1.06 10.95
N ARG A 109 -14.82 0.13 10.53
CA ARG A 109 -15.49 0.32 9.23
C ARG A 109 -14.46 0.16 8.11
N VAL A 110 -14.71 -0.79 7.21
CA VAL A 110 -13.82 -1.06 6.08
C VAL A 110 -14.59 -1.04 4.77
N VAL A 111 -14.05 -0.31 3.80
CA VAL A 111 -14.52 -0.30 2.41
C VAL A 111 -13.48 -0.98 1.53
N PHE A 112 -13.89 -2.07 0.89
CA PHE A 112 -13.07 -2.82 -0.06
C PHE A 112 -13.34 -2.32 -1.48
N TYR A 113 -12.32 -1.76 -2.12
CA TYR A 113 -12.36 -1.26 -3.50
C TYR A 113 -11.80 -2.35 -4.42
N ILE A 114 -12.70 -3.04 -5.10
CA ILE A 114 -12.40 -4.23 -5.89
C ILE A 114 -12.39 -3.84 -7.36
N MET A 115 -11.19 -3.74 -7.95
CA MET A 115 -11.03 -3.47 -9.37
C MET A 115 -10.97 -4.79 -10.14
N LEU A 116 -11.98 -5.05 -10.96
CA LEU A 116 -12.13 -6.25 -11.79
C LEU A 116 -12.00 -5.90 -13.27
N ASP A 117 -11.45 -6.80 -14.06
CA ASP A 117 -11.60 -6.71 -15.52
C ASP A 117 -12.97 -7.28 -15.96
N THR A 118 -13.21 -7.34 -17.27
CA THR A 118 -14.45 -7.86 -17.85
C THR A 118 -14.56 -9.39 -17.83
N LEU A 119 -13.46 -10.10 -17.54
CA LEU A 119 -13.40 -11.55 -17.49
C LEU A 119 -13.67 -12.08 -16.08
N SER A 120 -13.30 -11.30 -15.07
CA SER A 120 -13.49 -11.59 -13.66
C SER A 120 -14.90 -11.30 -13.17
N ARG A 121 -15.36 -12.11 -12.20
CA ARG A 121 -16.63 -11.88 -11.50
C ARG A 121 -16.40 -11.76 -10.01
N LEU A 122 -17.16 -10.87 -9.38
CA LEU A 122 -17.18 -10.82 -7.93
C LEU A 122 -17.78 -12.14 -7.38
N PRO A 123 -17.08 -12.87 -6.51
CA PRO A 123 -17.63 -14.07 -5.89
C PRO A 123 -18.83 -13.70 -5.00
N GLN A 124 -19.82 -14.59 -4.94
CA GLN A 124 -20.96 -14.42 -4.04
C GLN A 124 -20.52 -14.72 -2.61
N LEU A 125 -20.35 -13.66 -1.81
CA LEU A 125 -19.90 -13.75 -0.42
C LEU A 125 -20.80 -12.91 0.47
N GLU A 126 -21.14 -13.47 1.63
CA GLU A 126 -21.70 -12.68 2.72
C GLU A 126 -20.62 -11.77 3.29
N ARG A 127 -21.01 -10.53 3.58
CA ARG A 127 -20.10 -9.52 4.13
C ARG A 127 -20.25 -9.52 5.65
N GLY A 128 -19.12 -9.52 6.35
CA GLY A 128 -19.10 -9.36 7.79
C GLY A 128 -19.64 -8.00 8.23
N PRO A 129 -19.86 -7.80 9.53
CA PRO A 129 -20.27 -6.52 10.08
C PRO A 129 -19.25 -5.44 9.75
N LEU A 130 -19.74 -4.21 9.49
CA LEU A 130 -18.92 -3.03 9.17
C LEU A 130 -18.11 -3.13 7.86
N ARG A 131 -18.43 -4.09 6.98
CA ARG A 131 -17.75 -4.30 5.70
C ARG A 131 -18.60 -3.83 4.52
N GLN A 132 -18.00 -3.09 3.60
CA GLN A 132 -18.63 -2.63 2.37
C GLN A 132 -17.76 -2.97 1.16
N PHE A 133 -18.37 -3.42 0.07
CA PHE A 133 -17.67 -3.69 -1.20
C PHE A 133 -18.09 -2.64 -2.22
N ARG A 134 -17.10 -2.04 -2.88
CA ARG A 134 -17.28 -1.19 -4.08
C ARG A 134 -16.53 -1.82 -5.23
N VAL A 135 -17.24 -2.16 -6.29
CA VAL A 135 -16.66 -2.83 -7.46
C VAL A 135 -16.51 -1.83 -8.60
N PHE A 136 -15.34 -1.83 -9.24
CA PHE A 136 -15.04 -1.02 -10.41
C PHE A 136 -14.60 -1.93 -11.57
N THR A 137 -15.21 -1.75 -12.73
CA THR A 137 -14.75 -2.42 -13.96
C THR A 137 -13.61 -1.63 -14.58
N VAL A 138 -12.50 -2.30 -14.88
CA VAL A 138 -11.31 -1.74 -15.53
C VAL A 138 -11.16 -2.36 -16.91
N THR A 139 -11.09 -1.53 -17.95
CA THR A 139 -11.17 -1.96 -19.36
C THR A 139 -9.84 -1.83 -20.13
N GLU A 140 -8.70 -1.59 -19.46
CA GLU A 140 -7.42 -1.29 -20.13
C GLU A 140 -6.33 -2.37 -19.88
N ASP A 141 -5.85 -2.99 -20.97
CA ASP A 141 -4.93 -4.16 -21.03
C ASP A 141 -3.42 -3.83 -20.95
N SER A 142 -3.02 -2.75 -20.25
CA SER A 142 -1.60 -2.38 -20.08
C SER A 142 -1.16 -2.46 -18.60
N TRP A 143 -0.42 -3.54 -18.28
CA TRP A 143 0.01 -3.96 -16.93
C TRP A 143 0.96 -2.92 -16.26
N PRO A 144 1.18 -3.00 -14.93
CA PRO A 144 1.22 -1.96 -13.88
C PRO A 144 0.64 -0.56 -14.11
N LEU A 145 0.90 0.06 -15.26
CA LEU A 145 0.66 1.50 -15.45
C LEU A 145 -0.83 1.83 -15.36
N MET A 146 -1.69 1.03 -15.99
CA MET A 146 -3.13 1.26 -15.96
C MET A 146 -3.74 0.96 -14.59
N ARG A 147 -3.19 0.00 -13.84
CA ARG A 147 -3.60 -0.27 -12.44
C ARG A 147 -3.39 0.96 -11.57
N MET A 148 -2.19 1.53 -11.60
CA MET A 148 -1.89 2.73 -10.82
C MET A 148 -2.68 3.96 -11.30
N LYS A 149 -2.87 4.13 -12.61
CA LYS A 149 -3.72 5.19 -13.18
C LYS A 149 -5.18 5.07 -12.74
N SER A 150 -5.73 3.86 -12.76
CA SER A 150 -7.08 3.56 -12.29
C SER A 150 -7.21 3.81 -10.79
N LEU A 151 -6.25 3.34 -9.98
CA LEU A 151 -6.21 3.62 -8.55
C LEU A 151 -6.23 5.12 -8.26
N GLY A 152 -5.35 5.90 -8.91
CA GLY A 152 -5.30 7.36 -8.74
C GLY A 152 -6.62 8.04 -9.12
N LYS A 153 -7.24 7.62 -10.23
CA LYS A 153 -8.56 8.12 -10.66
C LYS A 153 -9.62 7.87 -9.57
N HIS A 154 -9.73 6.64 -9.08
CA HIS A 154 -10.71 6.29 -8.05
C HIS A 154 -10.41 6.95 -6.70
N ILE A 155 -9.14 7.14 -6.33
CA ILE A 155 -8.76 7.90 -5.13
C ILE A 155 -9.35 9.32 -5.16
N VAL A 156 -9.31 9.96 -6.32
CA VAL A 156 -9.78 11.33 -6.53
C VAL A 156 -11.31 11.41 -6.68
N GLN A 157 -11.92 10.44 -7.35
CA GLN A 157 -13.33 10.50 -7.75
C GLN A 157 -14.27 9.83 -6.75
N ASP A 158 -13.91 8.65 -6.24
CA ASP A 158 -14.85 7.76 -5.54
C ASP A 158 -14.50 7.55 -4.07
N ILE A 159 -13.21 7.54 -3.74
CA ILE A 159 -12.67 7.26 -2.39
C ILE A 159 -12.51 8.56 -1.57
N GLN A 160 -12.46 9.70 -2.25
CA GLN A 160 -12.22 10.98 -1.62
C GLN A 160 -13.31 11.29 -0.58
N GLY A 161 -12.89 11.45 0.68
CA GLY A 161 -13.79 11.75 1.79
C GLY A 161 -14.55 10.55 2.34
N GLU A 162 -14.30 9.34 1.83
CA GLU A 162 -14.88 8.10 2.35
C GLU A 162 -14.00 7.44 3.42
N VAL A 163 -12.67 7.51 3.26
CA VAL A 163 -11.70 6.80 4.12
C VAL A 163 -10.60 7.71 4.64
N ASP A 164 -10.14 7.42 5.85
CA ASP A 164 -9.02 8.09 6.53
C ASP A 164 -7.68 7.51 6.07
N PHE A 165 -7.59 6.18 6.01
CA PHE A 165 -6.43 5.44 5.53
C PHE A 165 -6.82 4.55 4.35
N LEU A 166 -5.89 4.36 3.42
CA LEU A 166 -6.05 3.48 2.28
C LEU A 166 -4.84 2.54 2.20
N PHE A 167 -5.13 1.26 2.05
CA PHE A 167 -4.14 0.23 1.75
C PHE A 167 -4.37 -0.33 0.36
N SER A 168 -3.32 -0.82 -0.27
CA SER A 168 -3.37 -1.61 -1.49
C SER A 168 -2.71 -2.95 -1.23
N MET A 169 -3.42 -4.02 -1.57
CA MET A 169 -2.94 -5.40 -1.47
C MET A 169 -3.05 -6.10 -2.82
N THR A 170 -2.17 -7.09 -3.05
CA THR A 170 -2.32 -7.99 -4.20
C THR A 170 -3.32 -9.08 -3.89
N VAL A 171 -4.08 -9.51 -4.91
CA VAL A 171 -5.09 -10.57 -4.74
C VAL A 171 -4.50 -11.92 -4.27
N THR A 172 -3.18 -12.11 -4.42
CA THR A 172 -2.46 -13.32 -3.97
C THR A 172 -2.14 -13.34 -2.48
N GLN A 173 -2.44 -12.29 -1.72
CA GLN A 173 -2.16 -12.20 -0.28
C GLN A 173 -3.32 -12.73 0.55
N ILE A 174 -3.13 -13.85 1.22
CA ILE A 174 -4.14 -14.47 2.07
C ILE A 174 -3.80 -14.23 3.53
N LEU A 175 -4.65 -13.47 4.23
CA LEU A 175 -4.49 -13.22 5.66
C LEU A 175 -4.73 -14.52 6.43
N GLN A 176 -3.75 -14.88 7.27
CA GLN A 176 -3.80 -16.03 8.16
C GLN A 176 -4.24 -15.63 9.58
N ASN A 177 -4.04 -14.36 9.93
CA ASN A 177 -4.43 -13.80 11.23
C ASN A 177 -4.62 -12.28 11.14
N ASP A 178 -5.02 -11.68 12.25
CA ASP A 178 -5.35 -10.27 12.40
C ASP A 178 -4.25 -9.34 11.89
N VAL A 179 -4.64 -8.49 10.94
CA VAL A 179 -3.91 -7.31 10.49
C VAL A 179 -4.72 -6.10 10.94
N GLY A 180 -4.32 -5.53 12.08
CA GLY A 180 -5.10 -4.53 12.80
C GLY A 180 -4.51 -3.13 12.73
N VAL A 181 -4.95 -2.28 13.65
CA VAL A 181 -4.55 -0.86 13.69
C VAL A 181 -3.06 -0.61 13.90
N GLU A 182 -2.28 -1.65 14.26
CA GLU A 182 -0.81 -1.56 14.30
C GLU A 182 -0.18 -1.19 12.96
N VAL A 183 -0.84 -1.48 11.83
CA VAL A 183 -0.32 -1.12 10.51
C VAL A 183 -0.68 0.30 10.08
N LEU A 184 -1.52 1.04 10.82
CA LEU A 184 -1.92 2.40 10.46
C LEU A 184 -0.76 3.38 10.62
N GLY A 185 -0.46 4.15 9.59
CA GLY A 185 0.55 5.21 9.63
C GLY A 185 0.36 6.13 8.43
N THR A 186 1.00 7.30 8.48
CA THR A 186 0.93 8.26 7.39
C THR A 186 1.41 7.69 6.05
N SER A 187 2.52 6.95 6.06
CA SER A 187 3.07 6.22 4.90
C SER A 187 3.65 4.88 5.34
N VAL A 188 3.12 3.79 4.78
CA VAL A 188 3.38 2.41 5.24
C VAL A 188 3.97 1.60 4.10
N ALA A 189 5.15 1.01 4.35
CA ALA A 189 5.84 0.12 3.41
C ALA A 189 5.97 -1.29 3.99
N GLN A 190 6.09 -2.29 3.12
CA GLN A 190 6.31 -3.69 3.48
C GLN A 190 7.76 -4.08 3.21
N LEU A 191 8.44 -4.75 4.15
CA LEU A 191 9.74 -5.38 3.89
C LEU A 191 9.56 -6.63 3.02
N HIS A 192 10.37 -6.77 1.99
CA HIS A 192 10.30 -7.93 1.11
C HIS A 192 10.91 -9.19 1.76
N ALA A 193 10.15 -10.29 1.79
CA ALA A 193 10.52 -11.53 2.50
C ALA A 193 11.85 -12.15 2.04
N TRP A 194 12.18 -12.03 0.75
CA TRP A 194 13.45 -12.54 0.20
C TRP A 194 14.68 -11.68 0.43
N TRP A 195 14.49 -10.41 0.83
CA TRP A 195 15.57 -9.41 0.84
C TRP A 195 15.77 -8.75 2.20
N TYR A 196 14.86 -8.88 3.17
CA TYR A 196 14.96 -8.18 4.47
C TYR A 196 16.23 -8.50 5.28
N PHE A 197 16.88 -9.63 5.01
CA PHE A 197 18.11 -10.08 5.66
C PHE A 197 19.37 -9.89 4.80
N LYS A 198 19.24 -9.30 3.61
CA LYS A 198 20.34 -9.08 2.66
C LYS A 198 20.94 -7.69 2.84
N ASN A 199 22.17 -7.51 2.35
CA ASN A 199 22.82 -6.21 2.37
C ASN A 199 22.26 -5.32 1.25
N PRO A 200 22.25 -3.98 1.42
CA PRO A 200 21.77 -3.06 0.38
C PRO A 200 22.45 -3.17 -0.98
N GLY A 201 23.71 -3.65 -1.01
CA GLY A 201 24.44 -3.94 -2.23
C GLY A 201 23.80 -5.04 -3.10
N ASP A 202 23.09 -5.99 -2.48
CA ASP A 202 22.51 -7.16 -3.14
C ASP A 202 21.08 -6.90 -3.64
N PHE A 203 20.45 -5.80 -3.20
CA PHE A 203 19.06 -5.52 -3.54
C PHE A 203 18.85 -5.34 -5.05
N PRO A 204 17.78 -5.93 -5.63
CA PRO A 204 17.52 -5.91 -7.07
C PRO A 204 16.87 -4.60 -7.53
N TYR A 205 17.40 -3.46 -7.06
CA TYR A 205 16.99 -2.15 -7.53
C TYR A 205 17.25 -1.98 -9.04
N GLU A 206 16.60 -0.99 -9.64
CA GLU A 206 17.01 -0.54 -10.96
C GLU A 206 18.37 0.15 -10.87
N ARG A 207 19.33 -0.26 -11.70
CA ARG A 207 20.71 0.25 -11.65
C ARG A 207 21.09 1.04 -12.90
N ARG A 208 20.26 1.06 -13.96
CA ARG A 208 20.50 1.86 -15.16
C ARG A 208 20.38 3.35 -14.82
N PRO A 209 21.45 4.16 -14.90
CA PRO A 209 21.44 5.55 -14.44
C PRO A 209 20.42 6.46 -15.11
N LYS A 210 20.00 6.12 -16.34
CA LYS A 210 19.01 6.89 -17.10
C LYS A 210 17.56 6.62 -16.67
N SER A 211 17.31 5.56 -15.90
CA SER A 211 15.96 5.24 -15.41
C SER A 211 15.60 6.11 -14.20
N ALA A 212 14.37 6.60 -14.17
CA ALA A 212 13.80 7.30 -13.03
C ALA A 212 13.78 6.42 -11.78
N ALA A 213 13.69 5.09 -11.92
CA ALA A 213 13.74 4.14 -10.82
C ALA A 213 15.16 3.88 -10.28
N CYS A 214 16.20 4.48 -10.86
CA CYS A 214 17.59 4.14 -10.53
C CYS A 214 17.94 4.43 -9.06
N ILE A 215 18.49 3.42 -8.39
CA ILE A 215 19.17 3.55 -7.09
C ILE A 215 20.61 3.05 -7.31
N PRO A 216 21.63 3.91 -7.21
CA PRO A 216 23.03 3.50 -7.40
C PRO A 216 23.48 2.45 -6.37
N PHE A 217 24.53 1.70 -6.71
CA PHE A 217 25.19 0.82 -5.75
C PHE A 217 25.72 1.62 -4.54
N GLY A 218 25.68 1.00 -3.36
CA GLY A 218 26.02 1.66 -2.09
C GLY A 218 24.93 2.59 -1.54
N GLN A 219 23.78 2.70 -2.20
CA GLN A 219 22.61 3.44 -1.71
C GLN A 219 21.40 2.52 -1.51
N GLY A 220 20.46 2.98 -0.68
CA GLY A 220 19.24 2.27 -0.31
C GLY A 220 19.30 1.73 1.12
N ASP A 221 18.15 1.71 1.78
CA ASP A 221 18.05 1.27 3.18
C ASP A 221 17.43 -0.13 3.27
N PHE A 222 16.28 -0.34 2.60
CA PHE A 222 15.56 -1.62 2.56
C PHE A 222 15.04 -1.90 1.16
N TYR A 223 14.82 -3.17 0.84
CA TYR A 223 14.04 -3.56 -0.33
C TYR A 223 12.58 -3.76 0.06
N TYR A 224 11.73 -2.88 -0.47
CA TYR A 224 10.30 -2.82 -0.19
C TYR A 224 9.51 -3.69 -1.17
N ASP A 225 8.50 -4.37 -0.66
CA ASP A 225 7.59 -5.22 -1.42
C ASP A 225 6.41 -4.43 -1.98
N GLY A 226 6.10 -4.64 -3.26
CA GLY A 226 4.95 -4.00 -3.90
C GLY A 226 3.58 -4.57 -3.55
N ALA A 227 3.52 -5.69 -2.82
CA ALA A 227 2.30 -6.41 -2.57
C ALA A 227 1.43 -5.76 -1.50
N PHE A 228 2.00 -5.15 -0.46
CA PHE A 228 1.26 -4.48 0.61
C PHE A 228 1.82 -3.07 0.86
N VAL A 229 1.03 -2.05 0.50
CA VAL A 229 1.41 -0.64 0.68
C VAL A 229 0.24 0.11 1.30
N GLY A 230 0.51 1.08 2.17
CA GLY A 230 -0.54 1.77 2.92
C GLY A 230 -0.18 3.21 3.27
N GLY A 231 -1.16 3.92 3.80
CA GLY A 231 -0.95 5.29 4.26
C GLY A 231 -2.24 6.05 4.43
N THR A 232 -2.10 7.35 4.68
CA THR A 232 -3.23 8.26 4.43
C THR A 232 -3.59 8.21 2.95
N ARG A 233 -4.86 8.51 2.64
CA ARG A 233 -5.32 8.59 1.24
C ARG A 233 -4.46 9.52 0.38
N LEU A 234 -3.98 10.63 0.95
CA LEU A 234 -3.13 11.59 0.24
C LEU A 234 -1.74 11.01 -0.06
N GLU A 235 -1.14 10.28 0.89
CA GLU A 235 0.16 9.63 0.65
C GLU A 235 0.08 8.53 -0.40
N ILE A 236 -1.03 7.77 -0.45
CA ILE A 236 -1.23 6.81 -1.56
C ILE A 236 -1.40 7.53 -2.90
N LEU A 237 -2.10 8.68 -2.94
CA LEU A 237 -2.21 9.47 -4.16
C LEU A 237 -0.84 9.99 -4.62
N ASN A 238 -0.03 10.53 -3.70
CA ASN A 238 1.33 11.00 -3.98
C ASN A 238 2.20 9.86 -4.56
N LEU A 239 2.12 8.66 -4.00
CA LEU A 239 2.80 7.48 -4.51
C LEU A 239 2.37 7.15 -5.94
N VAL A 240 1.06 7.14 -6.20
CA VAL A 240 0.51 6.89 -7.54
C VAL A 240 1.01 7.93 -8.55
N GLU A 241 0.96 9.21 -8.21
CA GLU A 241 1.37 10.29 -9.12
C GLU A 241 2.86 10.24 -9.46
N GLU A 242 3.73 10.05 -8.45
CA GLU A 242 5.19 9.92 -8.67
C GLU A 242 5.54 8.65 -9.45
N TYR A 243 4.83 7.55 -9.19
CA TYR A 243 4.96 6.32 -9.97
C TYR A 243 4.65 6.56 -11.46
N LEU A 244 3.48 7.14 -11.76
CA LEU A 244 3.04 7.39 -13.13
C LEU A 244 4.01 8.33 -13.86
N LYS A 245 4.45 9.40 -13.18
CA LYS A 245 5.45 10.34 -13.70
C LYS A 245 6.76 9.65 -14.05
N SER A 246 7.25 8.78 -13.16
CA SER A 246 8.50 8.04 -13.36
C SER A 246 8.42 7.05 -14.51
N VAL A 247 7.31 6.32 -14.64
CA VAL A 247 7.10 5.40 -15.77
C VAL A 247 7.02 6.17 -17.08
N ILE A 248 6.27 7.28 -17.14
CA ILE A 248 6.16 8.11 -18.35
C ILE A 248 7.54 8.67 -18.76
N HIS A 249 8.36 9.08 -17.79
CA HIS A 249 9.73 9.50 -18.07
C HIS A 249 10.54 8.38 -18.73
N ASP A 250 10.54 7.19 -18.15
CA ASP A 250 11.32 6.06 -18.66
C ASP A 250 10.85 5.61 -20.04
N LEU A 251 9.54 5.55 -20.26
CA LEU A 251 8.97 5.23 -21.57
C LEU A 251 9.43 6.20 -22.66
N LYS A 252 9.54 7.51 -22.36
CA LYS A 252 10.08 8.50 -23.31
C LYS A 252 11.55 8.28 -23.66
N LEU A 253 12.30 7.62 -22.79
CA LEU A 253 13.70 7.26 -23.00
C LEU A 253 13.89 5.84 -23.57
N GLY A 254 12.80 5.15 -23.91
CA GLY A 254 12.85 3.75 -24.34
C GLY A 254 13.22 2.78 -23.21
N LEU A 255 13.02 3.18 -21.95
CA LEU A 255 13.28 2.39 -20.76
C LEU A 255 11.97 1.86 -20.17
N ASN A 256 12.08 0.74 -19.46
CA ASN A 256 11.00 0.19 -18.66
C ASN A 256 11.59 -0.56 -17.46
N SER A 257 10.87 -0.54 -16.34
CA SER A 257 11.23 -1.15 -15.06
C SER A 257 9.97 -1.73 -14.41
N THR A 258 10.13 -2.59 -13.41
CA THR A 258 8.99 -3.17 -12.69
C THR A 258 8.34 -2.14 -11.76
N TYR A 259 7.06 -2.34 -11.43
CA TYR A 259 6.36 -1.54 -10.41
C TYR A 259 7.17 -1.42 -9.12
N GLU A 260 7.69 -2.55 -8.65
CA GLU A 260 8.46 -2.64 -7.42
C GLU A 260 9.75 -1.80 -7.45
N LYS A 261 10.43 -1.69 -8.60
CA LYS A 261 11.61 -0.83 -8.74
C LYS A 261 11.25 0.65 -8.56
N TYR A 262 10.16 1.11 -9.17
CA TYR A 262 9.67 2.49 -8.98
C TYR A 262 9.20 2.73 -7.55
N LEU A 263 8.53 1.76 -6.92
CA LEU A 263 8.13 1.82 -5.52
C LEU A 263 9.34 1.97 -4.59
N ASN A 264 10.38 1.17 -4.81
CA ASN A 264 11.62 1.26 -4.06
C ASN A 264 12.29 2.62 -4.24
N LYS A 265 12.27 3.18 -5.45
CA LYS A 265 12.73 4.56 -5.67
C LYS A 265 11.90 5.58 -4.92
N TYR A 266 10.58 5.42 -4.88
CA TYR A 266 9.68 6.31 -4.14
C TYR A 266 10.05 6.33 -2.65
N PHE A 267 10.14 5.17 -2.01
CA PHE A 267 10.49 5.08 -0.59
C PHE A 267 11.95 5.42 -0.27
N PHE A 268 12.86 5.24 -1.23
CA PHE A 268 14.22 5.73 -1.11
C PHE A 268 14.26 7.27 -0.96
N LEU A 269 13.46 7.99 -1.75
CA LEU A 269 13.36 9.45 -1.73
C LEU A 269 12.44 9.99 -0.62
N ARG A 270 11.39 9.24 -0.28
CA ARG A 270 10.37 9.61 0.71
C ARG A 270 10.24 8.48 1.73
N LYS A 271 10.99 8.59 2.83
CA LYS A 271 11.07 7.53 3.83
C LYS A 271 9.67 7.20 4.39
N PRO A 272 9.27 5.93 4.49
CA PRO A 272 7.99 5.57 5.08
C PRO A 272 7.99 5.93 6.57
N THR A 273 6.81 6.29 7.11
CA THR A 273 6.66 6.55 8.55
C THR A 273 6.49 5.25 9.34
N LYS A 274 6.24 4.13 8.66
CA LYS A 274 6.10 2.80 9.23
C LYS A 274 6.51 1.73 8.24
N LEU A 275 7.26 0.74 8.70
CA LEU A 275 7.59 -0.46 7.93
C LEU A 275 6.91 -1.68 8.56
N LEU A 276 6.42 -2.59 7.75
CA LEU A 276 5.90 -3.88 8.19
C LEU A 276 6.98 -4.94 8.01
N SER A 277 7.14 -5.82 9.00
CA SER A 277 8.04 -6.95 8.91
C SER A 277 7.57 -7.95 7.84
N PRO A 278 8.44 -8.88 7.38
CA PRO A 278 8.04 -9.97 6.49
C PRO A 278 6.88 -10.83 6.98
N GLU A 279 6.52 -10.77 8.27
CA GLU A 279 5.33 -11.45 8.82
C GLU A 279 4.03 -10.97 8.16
N TYR A 280 4.01 -9.74 7.63
CA TYR A 280 2.88 -9.14 6.92
C TYR A 280 2.91 -9.37 5.40
N ASN A 281 3.91 -10.09 4.87
CA ASN A 281 3.89 -10.64 3.52
C ASN A 281 4.95 -11.75 3.39
N TRP A 282 4.61 -12.97 3.77
CA TRP A 282 5.52 -14.11 3.70
C TRP A 282 5.21 -15.00 2.50
N ASP A 283 6.23 -15.40 1.76
CA ASP A 283 6.08 -16.33 0.65
C ASP A 283 5.76 -17.74 1.17
N ALA A 284 4.58 -18.27 0.81
CA ALA A 284 4.07 -19.54 1.32
C ALA A 284 4.91 -20.75 0.89
N GLU A 285 5.77 -20.61 -0.13
CA GLU A 285 6.69 -21.67 -0.54
C GLU A 285 7.90 -21.82 0.41
N PHE A 286 8.12 -20.87 1.32
CA PHE A 286 9.30 -20.82 2.20
C PHE A 286 8.95 -21.16 3.63
N TYR A 287 9.80 -21.99 4.24
CA TYR A 287 9.76 -22.19 5.68
C TYR A 287 10.25 -20.91 6.39
N PRO A 288 9.43 -20.30 7.27
CA PRO A 288 9.82 -19.09 7.98
C PRO A 288 11.00 -19.37 8.93
N PRO A 289 12.05 -18.54 8.92
CA PRO A 289 13.14 -18.68 9.88
C PRO A 289 12.67 -18.24 11.28
N PRO A 290 13.42 -18.53 12.36
CA PRO A 290 12.99 -18.24 13.74
C PRO A 290 12.64 -16.76 14.01
N GLN A 291 13.20 -15.82 13.25
CA GLN A 291 12.87 -14.39 13.36
C GLN A 291 11.46 -14.07 12.85
N VAL A 292 10.87 -14.88 11.99
CA VAL A 292 9.49 -14.73 11.52
C VAL A 292 8.63 -15.57 12.44
N GLN A 293 8.20 -14.97 13.56
CA GLN A 293 7.52 -15.70 14.63
C GLN A 293 6.09 -16.06 14.24
N TYR A 294 5.45 -15.20 13.45
CA TYR A 294 4.06 -15.37 13.11
C TYR A 294 3.71 -14.81 11.73
N VAL A 295 3.42 -15.68 10.76
CA VAL A 295 2.96 -15.24 9.43
C VAL A 295 1.50 -14.76 9.52
N LYS A 296 1.30 -13.45 9.40
CA LYS A 296 -0.03 -12.80 9.38
C LYS A 296 -0.63 -12.79 7.98
N VAL A 297 0.20 -12.65 6.95
CA VAL A 297 -0.22 -12.65 5.55
C VAL A 297 0.69 -13.58 4.76
N ALA A 298 0.10 -14.57 4.12
CA ALA A 298 0.79 -15.50 3.24
C ALA A 298 0.56 -15.12 1.78
N GLN A 299 1.64 -14.89 1.05
CA GLN A 299 1.62 -14.71 -0.40
C GLN A 299 1.58 -16.07 -1.07
N GLN A 300 0.47 -16.33 -1.78
CA GLN A 300 0.35 -17.54 -2.60
C GLN A 300 1.21 -17.40 -3.85
N SER A 301 1.95 -18.46 -4.17
CA SER A 301 2.65 -18.56 -5.45
C SER A 301 1.65 -18.37 -6.58
N LYS A 302 1.97 -17.51 -7.55
CA LYS A 302 1.28 -17.56 -8.84
C LYS A 302 1.65 -18.92 -9.43
N ARG A 303 0.78 -19.92 -9.31
CA ARG A 303 1.01 -21.22 -9.93
C ARG A 303 1.44 -20.97 -11.39
N ARG A 304 2.68 -21.34 -11.71
CA ARG A 304 3.19 -21.33 -13.08
C ARG A 304 2.47 -22.47 -13.79
N PHE A 305 1.38 -22.15 -14.48
CA PHE A 305 0.81 -23.01 -15.50
C PHE A 305 0.89 -22.28 -16.83
#